data_AF-A0A962KGA6-F1
#
_entry.id   AF-A0A962KGA6-F1
#
_cell.length_a   1.000
_cell.length_b   1.000
_cell.length_c   1.000
_cell.angle_alpha   90.00
_cell.angle_beta   90.00
_cell.angle_gamma   90.00
#
_symmetry.space_group_name_H-M   'P 1'
#
loop_
_entity.id
_entity.type
_entity.pdbx_description
1 polymer ?
#
loop_
_entity_poly.entity_id
_entity_poly.type
_entity_poly.pdbx_seq_one_letter_code
_entity_poly.pdbx_strand_id
1 'polypeptide(L)'
;MNRAWGICTALGALLWAGLAGADPYAQDAGQAPGELLRPTGAVVGDEVADVDEEALGQVIADLRADERALRQTIAALEASEGAYAPGLTQPLLSLGLALQTQDRHAEAVELFRRGAHLARISDGLYSPQQLPLIEGEIASALAQGQYAAVDERQSYLYRVQIRCFSPGPERARALIQQADWQRRAYQLELDKQGFRRLMNMWELYRVALNDIVAREGETSPALLQPLRGMLQTQYLISTYEPDSNSGTGFATQDNVALRQQLGRFYSYRSQSYDKGRAVILAIYDIEHEHPEVATDSNALVMLGDWHLWHDKRDAAWQAYRDAAAQLAGRADAATAAQRLLDAPAALPDIDGIRPLPPPVPEQQGNVLLAFGVNERGRVVDLERLDDDDASDGGANRLMRQLRRTKFRPRFAAGEPIQTRGMVRAYDIR
;
A
#
# COMPACT_ATOMS: atom_id res chain seq x y z
N MET A 1 -17.90 4.03 32.18
CA MET A 1 -16.42 3.99 32.39
C MET A 1 -15.87 5.36 32.04
N ASN A 2 -15.13 5.99 32.95
CA ASN A 2 -14.47 7.28 32.77
C ASN A 2 -13.52 7.22 31.54
N ARG A 3 -13.86 7.90 30.44
CA ARG A 3 -13.15 7.86 29.14
C ARG A 3 -12.61 9.24 28.72
N ALA A 4 -11.99 9.99 29.64
CA ALA A 4 -11.35 11.27 29.32
C ALA A 4 -9.81 11.21 29.34
N TRP A 5 -9.21 10.04 29.59
CA TRP A 5 -7.75 9.85 29.71
C TRP A 5 -7.19 8.83 28.68
N GLY A 6 -7.93 8.55 27.60
CA GLY A 6 -7.56 7.50 26.62
C GLY A 6 -6.74 7.99 25.42
N ILE A 7 -7.08 9.18 24.91
CA ILE A 7 -6.64 9.67 23.58
C ILE A 7 -5.11 9.76 23.49
N CYS A 8 -4.43 10.27 24.53
CA CYS A 8 -2.96 10.43 24.52
C CYS A 8 -2.15 9.13 24.71
N THR A 9 -2.77 8.00 25.11
CA THR A 9 -1.98 6.82 25.53
C THR A 9 -1.59 5.90 24.36
N ALA A 10 -2.49 5.69 23.40
CA ALA A 10 -2.24 4.79 22.27
C ALA A 10 -1.32 5.43 21.22
N LEU A 11 -1.58 6.69 20.83
CA LEU A 11 -0.70 7.46 19.96
C LEU A 11 0.65 7.73 20.64
N GLY A 12 0.66 8.08 21.93
CA GLY A 12 1.90 8.26 22.70
C GLY A 12 2.82 7.03 22.68
N ALA A 13 2.26 5.83 22.75
CA ALA A 13 3.02 4.58 22.63
C ALA A 13 3.60 4.33 21.22
N LEU A 14 2.90 4.79 20.17
CA LEU A 14 3.38 4.70 18.78
C LEU A 14 4.49 5.72 18.48
N LEU A 15 4.42 6.90 19.10
CA LEU A 15 5.44 7.95 19.01
C LEU A 15 6.73 7.58 19.76
N TRP A 16 6.63 6.92 20.93
CA TRP A 16 7.77 6.57 21.79
C TRP A 16 8.51 5.27 21.43
N ALA A 17 7.92 4.38 20.63
CA ALA A 17 8.51 3.07 20.30
C ALA A 17 9.67 3.11 19.28
N GLY A 18 10.50 4.15 19.32
CA GLY A 18 11.66 4.32 18.45
C GLY A 18 12.77 3.32 18.76
N LEU A 19 13.09 2.45 17.80
CA LEU A 19 14.37 1.76 17.76
C LEU A 19 15.46 2.79 17.43
N ALA A 20 16.47 2.90 18.29
CA ALA A 20 17.69 3.64 18.00
C ALA A 20 18.42 2.99 16.82
N GLY A 21 18.08 3.40 15.60
CA GLY A 21 18.79 3.14 14.37
C GLY A 21 19.36 4.46 13.86
N ALA A 22 20.68 4.52 13.72
CA ALA A 22 21.40 5.68 13.24
C ALA A 22 20.87 6.15 11.88
N ASP A 23 20.50 7.42 11.79
CA ASP A 23 20.22 8.13 10.55
C ASP A 23 21.57 8.39 9.84
N PRO A 24 21.87 7.74 8.69
CA PRO A 24 23.18 7.88 8.08
C PRO A 24 23.37 9.20 7.31
N TYR A 25 22.37 10.09 7.26
CA TYR A 25 22.40 11.20 6.32
C TYR A 25 21.83 12.53 6.84
N ALA A 26 21.91 12.88 8.12
CA ALA A 26 21.49 14.21 8.56
C ALA A 26 22.62 15.25 8.36
N GLN A 27 22.41 16.30 7.54
CA GLN A 27 22.76 17.70 7.84
C GLN A 27 22.34 18.71 6.76
N ASP A 28 21.81 19.82 7.27
CA ASP A 28 21.54 21.16 6.73
C ASP A 28 20.29 21.43 5.86
N ALA A 29 19.54 22.46 6.26
CA ALA A 29 18.18 22.80 5.80
C ALA A 29 18.06 24.29 5.46
N GLY A 30 17.46 24.60 4.32
CA GLY A 30 17.09 25.95 3.86
C GLY A 30 15.74 25.91 3.14
N GLN A 31 15.01 27.03 3.15
CA GLN A 31 13.55 27.11 3.23
C GLN A 31 12.82 27.43 1.90
N ALA A 32 11.74 26.67 1.59
CA ALA A 32 10.47 26.99 0.87
C ALA A 32 10.48 27.60 -0.56
N PRO A 33 9.31 27.70 -1.28
CA PRO A 33 8.10 26.86 -1.38
C PRO A 33 7.69 26.53 -2.86
N GLY A 34 6.66 25.70 -3.07
CA GLY A 34 5.89 25.72 -4.34
C GLY A 34 5.19 24.43 -4.77
N GLU A 35 3.97 24.25 -4.27
CA GLU A 35 2.78 23.55 -4.82
C GLU A 35 2.93 22.77 -6.16
N LEU A 36 2.90 21.43 -6.09
CA LEU A 36 2.83 20.54 -7.25
C LEU A 36 1.41 20.01 -7.48
N LEU A 37 0.96 20.21 -8.72
CA LEU A 37 -0.35 19.87 -9.28
C LEU A 37 -0.74 18.40 -9.12
N ARG A 38 -2.00 18.18 -8.75
CA ARG A 38 -2.67 16.88 -8.72
C ARG A 38 -3.29 16.58 -10.09
N PRO A 39 -3.18 15.36 -10.63
CA PRO A 39 -4.17 14.86 -11.57
C PRO A 39 -5.37 14.31 -10.79
N THR A 40 -6.51 14.96 -10.95
CA THR A 40 -7.83 14.47 -10.54
C THR A 40 -8.21 13.25 -11.39
N GLY A 41 -8.37 12.08 -10.75
CA GLY A 41 -8.97 10.92 -11.38
C GLY A 41 -10.47 11.11 -11.55
N ALA A 42 -10.91 11.31 -12.79
CA ALA A 42 -12.32 11.22 -13.15
C ALA A 42 -12.68 9.74 -13.35
N VAL A 43 -13.78 9.34 -12.72
CA VAL A 43 -14.43 8.03 -12.86
C VAL A 43 -15.00 7.92 -14.28
N VAL A 44 -14.57 6.93 -15.06
CA VAL A 44 -15.18 6.59 -16.34
C VAL A 44 -16.07 5.37 -16.12
N GLY A 45 -17.38 5.60 -16.26
CA GLY A 45 -18.40 4.56 -16.35
C GLY A 45 -18.38 3.90 -17.73
N ASP A 46 -18.76 2.63 -17.74
CA ASP A 46 -18.75 1.73 -18.88
C ASP A 46 -19.91 2.06 -19.85
N GLU A 47 -19.64 2.92 -20.83
CA GLU A 47 -20.41 3.03 -22.08
C GLU A 47 -19.41 2.98 -23.23
N VAL A 48 -19.41 1.85 -23.95
CA VAL A 48 -18.61 1.68 -25.17
C VAL A 48 -19.28 2.51 -26.28
N ALA A 49 -18.94 3.79 -26.34
CA ALA A 49 -19.29 4.67 -27.44
C ALA A 49 -18.60 4.20 -28.73
N ASP A 50 -19.32 4.21 -29.84
CA ASP A 50 -18.75 4.10 -31.20
C ASP A 50 -17.58 5.07 -31.31
N VAL A 51 -16.37 4.54 -31.48
CA VAL A 51 -15.16 5.33 -31.59
C VAL A 51 -15.15 5.97 -32.97
N ASP A 52 -15.41 7.27 -33.03
CA ASP A 52 -15.33 8.06 -34.26
C ASP A 52 -13.88 8.04 -34.79
N GLU A 53 -13.66 7.34 -35.90
CA GLU A 53 -12.35 7.19 -36.56
C GLU A 53 -11.75 8.55 -36.96
N GLU A 54 -12.57 9.55 -37.27
CA GLU A 54 -12.12 10.89 -37.63
C GLU A 54 -11.62 11.65 -36.41
N ALA A 55 -12.33 11.54 -35.28
CA ALA A 55 -11.91 12.10 -33.99
C ALA A 55 -10.60 11.47 -33.50
N LEU A 56 -10.47 10.14 -33.62
CA LEU A 56 -9.25 9.43 -33.23
C LEU A 56 -8.06 9.78 -34.13
N GLY A 57 -8.31 9.97 -35.43
CA GLY A 57 -7.34 10.49 -36.39
C GLY A 57 -6.84 11.89 -36.03
N GLN A 58 -7.74 12.78 -35.59
CA GLN A 58 -7.38 14.14 -35.16
C GLN A 58 -6.53 14.13 -33.88
N VAL A 59 -6.89 13.33 -32.87
CA VAL A 59 -6.10 13.20 -31.63
C VAL A 59 -4.68 12.71 -31.94
N ILE A 60 -4.52 11.72 -32.80
CA ILE A 60 -3.20 11.22 -33.21
C ILE A 60 -2.40 12.30 -33.95
N ALA A 61 -3.06 13.11 -34.80
CA ALA A 61 -2.41 14.20 -35.51
C ALA A 61 -1.90 15.30 -34.57
N ASP A 62 -2.72 15.67 -33.57
CA ASP A 62 -2.37 16.67 -32.55
C ASP A 62 -1.20 16.20 -31.68
N LEU A 63 -1.23 14.94 -31.20
CA LEU A 63 -0.11 14.34 -30.44
C LEU A 63 1.20 14.35 -31.24
N ARG A 64 1.15 14.06 -32.54
CA ARG A 64 2.33 14.11 -33.43
C ARG A 64 2.78 15.54 -33.72
N ALA A 65 1.88 16.51 -33.72
CA ALA A 65 2.24 17.93 -33.87
C ALA A 65 2.96 18.42 -32.61
N ASP A 66 2.43 18.09 -31.44
CA ASP A 66 3.00 18.43 -30.14
C ASP A 66 4.40 17.82 -29.95
N GLU A 67 4.57 16.54 -30.28
CA GLU A 67 5.89 15.88 -30.22
C GLU A 67 6.91 16.60 -31.12
N ARG A 68 6.52 16.95 -32.35
CA ARG A 68 7.41 17.67 -33.28
C ARG A 68 7.78 19.05 -32.76
N ALA A 69 6.82 19.79 -32.21
CA ALA A 69 7.06 21.11 -31.64
C ALA A 69 8.03 21.05 -30.44
N LEU A 70 7.87 20.06 -29.56
CA LEU A 70 8.76 19.85 -28.42
C LEU A 70 10.19 19.48 -28.86
N ARG A 71 10.33 18.56 -29.83
CA ARG A 71 11.65 18.22 -30.40
C ARG A 71 12.34 19.41 -31.05
N GLN A 72 11.59 20.25 -31.78
CA GLN A 72 12.13 21.48 -32.38
C GLN A 72 12.58 22.49 -31.32
N THR A 73 11.80 22.64 -30.24
CA THR A 73 12.14 23.51 -29.11
C THR A 73 13.44 23.04 -28.45
N ILE A 74 13.58 21.74 -28.19
CA ILE A 74 14.80 21.14 -27.63
C ILE A 74 16.00 21.41 -28.55
N ALA A 75 15.87 21.13 -29.85
CA ALA A 75 16.95 21.34 -30.81
C ALA A 75 17.37 22.82 -30.92
N ALA A 76 16.40 23.75 -30.86
CA ALA A 76 16.67 25.17 -30.89
C ALA A 76 17.45 25.63 -29.64
N LEU A 77 17.04 25.18 -28.44
CA LEU A 77 17.72 25.47 -27.17
C LEU A 77 19.13 24.88 -27.14
N GLU A 78 19.30 23.64 -27.62
CA GLU A 78 20.62 23.00 -27.72
C GLU A 78 21.56 23.75 -28.67
N ALA A 79 21.03 24.29 -29.77
CA ALA A 79 21.81 25.06 -30.74
C ALA A 79 22.21 26.45 -30.20
N SER A 80 21.36 27.09 -29.40
CA SER A 80 21.63 28.44 -28.87
C SER A 80 22.46 28.45 -27.58
N GLU A 81 22.22 27.50 -26.68
CA GLU A 81 22.74 27.53 -25.29
C GLU A 81 23.56 26.27 -24.93
N GLY A 82 23.61 25.27 -25.82
CA GLY A 82 24.39 24.05 -25.66
C GLY A 82 23.63 22.89 -25.01
N ALA A 83 24.29 21.73 -24.92
CA ALA A 83 23.66 20.46 -24.51
C ALA A 83 23.16 20.41 -23.05
N TYR A 84 23.61 21.35 -22.21
CA TYR A 84 23.27 21.48 -20.78
C TYR A 84 22.50 22.77 -20.48
N ALA A 85 21.84 23.36 -21.48
CA ALA A 85 21.08 24.60 -21.30
C ALA A 85 20.01 24.45 -20.20
N PRO A 86 19.95 25.37 -19.21
CA PRO A 86 19.01 25.28 -18.08
C PRO A 86 17.54 25.18 -18.50
N GLY A 87 17.19 25.78 -19.66
CA GLY A 87 15.84 25.75 -20.21
C GLY A 87 15.38 24.38 -20.76
N LEU A 88 16.27 23.39 -20.87
CA LEU A 88 15.94 22.08 -21.47
C LEU A 88 15.11 21.18 -20.56
N THR A 89 15.16 21.38 -19.24
CA THR A 89 14.49 20.51 -18.26
C THR A 89 12.98 20.41 -18.51
N GLN A 90 12.31 21.54 -18.75
CA GLN A 90 10.86 21.58 -18.94
C GLN A 90 10.41 20.95 -20.29
N PRO A 91 11.01 21.27 -21.45
CA PRO A 91 10.71 20.59 -22.71
C PRO A 91 10.97 19.08 -22.66
N LEU A 92 12.02 18.63 -21.97
CA LEU A 92 12.32 17.20 -21.79
C LEU A 92 11.24 16.50 -20.95
N LEU A 93 10.78 17.13 -19.86
CA LEU A 93 9.66 16.64 -19.07
C LEU A 93 8.40 16.50 -19.93
N SER A 94 8.01 17.57 -20.63
CA SER A 94 6.81 17.57 -21.49
C SER A 94 6.88 16.52 -22.59
N LEU A 95 8.03 16.35 -23.24
CA LEU A 95 8.22 15.34 -24.28
C LEU A 95 8.18 13.92 -23.70
N GLY A 96 8.79 13.70 -22.53
CA GLY A 96 8.70 12.42 -21.83
C GLY A 96 7.26 12.03 -21.49
N LEU A 97 6.45 12.98 -20.98
CA LEU A 97 5.04 12.77 -20.69
C LEU A 97 4.23 12.46 -21.97
N ALA A 98 4.49 13.19 -23.07
CA ALA A 98 3.84 12.93 -24.36
C ALA A 98 4.20 11.57 -24.97
N LEU A 99 5.40 11.05 -24.68
CA LEU A 99 5.80 9.70 -25.10
C LEU A 99 5.16 8.61 -24.22
N GLN A 100 4.98 8.88 -22.92
CA GLN A 100 4.26 7.96 -22.04
C GLN A 100 2.81 7.75 -22.48
N THR A 101 2.10 8.80 -22.88
CA THR A 101 0.71 8.68 -23.36
C THR A 101 0.59 7.92 -24.68
N GLN A 102 1.70 7.72 -25.38
CA GLN A 102 1.81 6.92 -26.61
C GLN A 102 2.41 5.53 -26.37
N ASP A 103 2.49 5.06 -25.11
CA ASP A 103 3.13 3.80 -24.69
C ASP A 103 4.62 3.66 -25.08
N ARG A 104 5.28 4.76 -25.47
CA ARG A 104 6.70 4.82 -25.85
C ARG A 104 7.59 4.98 -24.62
N HIS A 105 7.41 4.09 -23.65
CA HIS A 105 8.06 4.17 -22.34
C HIS A 105 9.58 4.12 -22.38
N ALA A 106 10.18 3.35 -23.30
CA ALA A 106 11.63 3.25 -23.43
C ALA A 106 12.28 4.60 -23.77
N GLU A 107 11.70 5.35 -24.73
CA GLU A 107 12.17 6.69 -25.07
C GLU A 107 11.91 7.69 -23.95
N ALA A 108 10.73 7.60 -23.29
CA ALA A 108 10.39 8.46 -22.17
C ALA A 108 11.40 8.34 -21.01
N VAL A 109 11.81 7.12 -20.66
CA VAL A 109 12.84 6.86 -19.63
C VAL A 109 14.13 7.63 -19.91
N GLU A 110 14.63 7.59 -21.15
CA GLU A 110 15.87 8.29 -21.50
C GLU A 110 15.73 9.81 -21.39
N LEU A 111 14.59 10.38 -21.80
CA LEU A 111 14.34 11.81 -21.66
C LEU A 111 14.20 12.25 -20.21
N PHE A 112 13.48 11.47 -19.38
CA PHE A 112 13.35 11.76 -17.96
C PHE A 112 14.69 11.67 -17.23
N ARG A 113 15.49 10.64 -17.52
CA ARG A 113 16.83 10.49 -16.95
C ARG A 113 17.73 11.67 -17.34
N ARG A 114 17.69 12.08 -18.60
CA ARG A 114 18.42 13.25 -19.09
C ARG A 114 17.95 14.52 -18.40
N GLY A 115 16.65 14.77 -18.35
CA GLY A 115 16.09 15.94 -17.68
C GLY A 115 16.47 15.99 -16.20
N ALA A 116 16.40 14.85 -15.49
CA ALA A 116 16.77 14.80 -14.07
C ALA A 116 18.26 15.09 -13.86
N HIS A 117 19.12 14.62 -14.77
CA HIS A 117 20.54 14.96 -14.75
C HIS A 117 20.79 16.46 -14.96
N LEU A 118 20.06 17.08 -15.89
CA LEU A 118 20.15 18.53 -16.14
C LEU A 118 19.68 19.33 -14.94
N ALA A 119 18.50 19.02 -14.39
CA ALA A 119 18.01 19.66 -13.16
C ALA A 119 19.02 19.53 -12.01
N ARG A 120 19.69 18.38 -11.88
CA ARG A 120 20.74 18.18 -10.87
C ARG A 120 21.98 19.06 -11.10
N ILE A 121 22.35 19.31 -12.35
CA ILE A 121 23.48 20.19 -12.70
C ILE A 121 23.11 21.65 -12.46
N SER A 122 21.92 22.06 -12.92
CA SER A 122 21.47 23.45 -12.89
C SER A 122 21.05 23.91 -11.49
N ASP A 123 20.29 23.09 -10.76
CA ASP A 123 19.61 23.48 -9.52
C ASP A 123 20.19 22.78 -8.28
N GLY A 124 21.19 21.90 -8.46
CA GLY A 124 21.90 21.21 -7.39
C GLY A 124 21.45 19.77 -7.11
N LEU A 125 22.18 19.08 -6.22
CA LEU A 125 22.07 17.62 -6.01
C LEU A 125 20.65 17.16 -5.61
N TYR A 126 19.95 17.97 -4.80
CA TYR A 126 18.60 17.69 -4.31
C TYR A 126 17.70 18.87 -4.63
N SER A 127 17.18 18.90 -5.87
CA SER A 127 16.32 19.97 -6.35
C SER A 127 14.89 19.46 -6.57
N PRO A 128 13.85 20.25 -6.24
CA PRO A 128 12.46 19.90 -6.49
C PRO A 128 12.15 19.68 -7.98
N GLN A 129 12.87 20.36 -8.89
CA GLN A 129 12.72 20.21 -10.34
C GLN A 129 13.02 18.77 -10.81
N GLN A 130 13.82 18.01 -10.06
CA GLN A 130 14.09 16.61 -10.36
C GLN A 130 12.89 15.69 -10.10
N LEU A 131 11.99 16.05 -9.18
CA LEU A 131 10.90 15.18 -8.72
C LEU A 131 9.98 14.70 -9.87
N PRO A 132 9.37 15.58 -10.69
CA PRO A 132 8.48 15.12 -11.76
C PRO A 132 9.20 14.26 -12.82
N LEU A 133 10.50 14.49 -13.03
CA LEU A 133 11.31 13.70 -13.95
C LEU A 133 11.61 12.31 -13.37
N ILE A 134 11.99 12.22 -12.10
CA ILE A 134 12.21 10.94 -11.42
C ILE A 134 10.92 10.12 -11.36
N GLU A 135 9.79 10.76 -11.06
CA GLU A 135 8.46 10.13 -11.02
C GLU A 135 8.02 9.63 -12.40
N GLY A 136 8.25 10.42 -13.46
CA GLY A 136 8.01 10.00 -14.85
C GLY A 136 8.88 8.81 -15.28
N GLU A 137 10.16 8.80 -14.89
CA GLU A 137 11.06 7.67 -15.13
C GLU A 137 10.56 6.40 -14.44
N ILE A 138 10.16 6.50 -13.17
CA ILE A 138 9.58 5.39 -12.40
C ILE A 138 8.31 4.86 -13.05
N ALA A 139 7.38 5.74 -13.46
CA ALA A 139 6.13 5.34 -14.09
C ALA A 139 6.38 4.59 -15.41
N SER A 140 7.32 5.06 -16.23
CA SER A 140 7.70 4.39 -17.49
C SER A 140 8.41 3.06 -17.27
N ALA A 141 9.27 2.97 -16.25
CA ALA A 141 9.97 1.74 -15.91
C ALA A 141 9.01 0.69 -15.32
N LEU A 142 8.00 1.12 -14.54
CA LEU A 142 6.93 0.25 -14.06
C LEU A 142 6.11 -0.34 -15.22
N ALA A 143 5.74 0.47 -16.21
CA ALA A 143 5.02 0.00 -17.38
C ALA A 143 5.82 -1.02 -18.22
N GLN A 144 7.16 -0.90 -18.21
CA GLN A 144 8.07 -1.86 -18.85
C GLN A 144 8.38 -3.10 -17.98
N GLY A 145 7.83 -3.22 -16.77
CA GLY A 145 8.12 -4.33 -15.86
C GLY A 145 9.55 -4.33 -15.30
N GLN A 146 10.28 -3.20 -15.36
CA GLN A 146 11.67 -3.08 -14.91
C GLN A 146 11.76 -2.84 -13.38
N TYR A 147 11.21 -3.76 -12.58
CA TYR A 147 11.02 -3.55 -11.13
C TYR A 147 12.33 -3.30 -10.35
N ALA A 148 13.44 -3.93 -10.75
CA ALA A 148 14.74 -3.70 -10.11
C ALA A 148 15.23 -2.25 -10.31
N ALA A 149 15.13 -1.73 -11.55
CA ALA A 149 15.47 -0.34 -11.84
C ALA A 149 14.54 0.63 -11.11
N VAL A 150 13.25 0.28 -10.98
CA VAL A 150 12.31 1.07 -10.18
C VAL A 150 12.71 1.10 -8.70
N ASP A 151 13.13 -0.02 -8.11
CA ASP A 151 13.51 -0.06 -6.68
C ASP A 151 14.73 0.84 -6.39
N GLU A 152 15.73 0.83 -7.27
CA GLU A 152 16.86 1.75 -7.21
C GLU A 152 16.42 3.21 -7.36
N ARG A 153 15.52 3.46 -8.32
CA ARG A 153 15.05 4.82 -8.60
C ARG A 153 14.17 5.39 -7.49
N GLN A 154 13.34 4.56 -6.86
CA GLN A 154 12.55 4.90 -5.68
C GLN A 154 13.44 5.28 -4.50
N SER A 155 14.54 4.54 -4.28
CA SER A 155 15.54 4.86 -3.26
C SER A 155 16.21 6.22 -3.50
N TYR A 156 16.38 6.63 -4.76
CA TYR A 156 16.82 7.99 -5.08
C TYR A 156 15.71 9.03 -4.88
N LEU A 157 14.50 8.77 -5.35
CA LEU A 157 13.34 9.65 -5.17
C LEU A 157 13.14 9.99 -3.69
N TYR A 158 13.16 8.98 -2.81
CA TYR A 158 13.06 9.16 -1.36
C TYR A 158 14.12 10.15 -0.84
N ARG A 159 15.38 10.01 -1.25
CA ARG A 159 16.46 10.92 -0.82
C ARG A 159 16.22 12.35 -1.28
N VAL A 160 15.74 12.55 -2.50
CA VAL A 160 15.40 13.89 -3.01
C VAL A 160 14.21 14.46 -2.23
N GLN A 161 13.13 13.69 -2.05
CA GLN A 161 11.92 14.12 -1.34
C GLN A 161 12.20 14.54 0.10
N ILE A 162 12.97 13.77 0.87
CA ILE A 162 13.26 14.10 2.28
C ILE A 162 14.17 15.34 2.42
N ARG A 163 14.94 15.67 1.38
CA ARG A 163 15.76 16.89 1.33
C ARG A 163 14.98 18.11 0.88
N CYS A 164 14.08 17.93 -0.07
CA CYS A 164 13.29 19.03 -0.62
C CYS A 164 12.10 19.39 0.28
N PHE A 165 11.52 18.44 1.01
CA PHE A 165 10.33 18.67 1.82
C PHE A 165 10.66 18.91 3.29
N SER A 166 10.09 19.98 3.83
CA SER A 166 10.04 20.20 5.28
C SER A 166 9.04 19.24 5.95
N PRO A 167 9.16 19.00 7.27
CA PRO A 167 8.15 18.25 8.01
C PRO A 167 6.74 18.83 7.79
N GLY A 168 5.82 18.00 7.31
CA GLY A 168 4.44 18.38 7.02
C GLY A 168 3.75 17.47 5.99
N PRO A 169 2.57 17.88 5.48
CA PRO A 169 1.71 17.02 4.66
C PRO A 169 2.35 16.51 3.37
N GLU A 170 3.19 17.32 2.69
CA GLU A 170 3.85 16.84 1.46
C GLU A 170 4.88 15.75 1.76
N ARG A 171 5.69 15.93 2.81
CA ARG A 171 6.66 14.91 3.22
C ARG A 171 5.97 13.66 3.74
N ALA A 172 4.90 13.80 4.52
CA ALA A 172 4.09 12.69 4.98
C ALA A 172 3.52 11.87 3.80
N ARG A 173 3.00 12.53 2.77
CA ARG A 173 2.51 11.86 1.55
C ARG A 173 3.64 11.11 0.84
N ALA A 174 4.81 11.73 0.67
CA ALA A 174 5.97 11.08 0.06
C ALA A 174 6.42 9.84 0.85
N LEU A 175 6.47 9.93 2.18
CA LEU A 175 6.80 8.82 3.08
C LEU A 175 5.80 7.66 2.96
N ILE A 176 4.50 7.96 2.89
CA ILE A 176 3.44 6.96 2.69
C ILE A 176 3.60 6.26 1.33
N GLN A 177 3.84 7.01 0.25
CA GLN A 177 4.09 6.43 -1.08
C GLN A 177 5.33 5.53 -1.10
N GLN A 178 6.40 5.92 -0.40
CA GLN A 178 7.59 5.10 -0.25
C GLN A 178 7.30 3.81 0.54
N ALA A 179 6.47 3.88 1.59
CA ALA A 179 6.05 2.70 2.35
C ALA A 179 5.21 1.75 1.49
N ASP A 180 4.32 2.29 0.65
CA ASP A 180 3.55 1.49 -0.32
C ASP A 180 4.46 0.81 -1.36
N TRP A 181 5.53 1.48 -1.80
CA TRP A 181 6.55 0.85 -2.64
C TRP A 181 7.27 -0.29 -1.92
N GLN A 182 7.68 -0.10 -0.66
CA GLN A 182 8.32 -1.17 0.14
C GLN A 182 7.41 -2.40 0.24
N ARG A 183 6.09 -2.22 0.41
CA ARG A 183 5.11 -3.31 0.38
C ARG A 183 5.10 -4.03 -0.96
N ARG A 184 5.03 -3.27 -2.06
CA ARG A 184 4.97 -3.84 -3.42
C ARG A 184 6.25 -4.61 -3.74
N ALA A 185 7.41 -4.08 -3.36
CA ALA A 185 8.70 -4.73 -3.53
C ALA A 185 8.86 -5.98 -2.65
N TYR A 186 8.25 -5.99 -1.46
CA TYR A 186 8.15 -7.19 -0.61
C TYR A 186 7.30 -8.29 -1.29
N GLN A 187 6.16 -7.93 -1.87
CA GLN A 187 5.27 -8.86 -2.58
C GLN A 187 5.88 -9.40 -3.88
N LEU A 188 6.69 -8.58 -4.56
CA LEU A 188 7.45 -8.97 -5.75
C LEU A 188 8.74 -9.73 -5.41
N GLU A 189 9.05 -9.94 -4.12
CA GLU A 189 10.25 -10.61 -3.64
C GLU A 189 11.56 -10.05 -4.26
N LEU A 190 11.62 -8.73 -4.47
CA LEU A 190 12.76 -8.08 -5.15
C LEU A 190 14.08 -8.22 -4.38
N ASP A 191 14.01 -8.45 -3.07
CA ASP A 191 15.18 -8.77 -2.24
C ASP A 191 14.98 -10.04 -1.42
N LYS A 192 16.10 -10.70 -1.09
CA LYS A 192 16.11 -11.89 -0.22
C LYS A 192 15.80 -11.57 1.24
N GLN A 193 15.65 -10.29 1.59
CA GLN A 193 15.64 -9.81 2.97
C GLN A 193 14.32 -9.09 3.28
N GLY A 194 13.19 -9.73 2.99
CA GLY A 194 11.86 -9.15 3.15
C GLY A 194 11.57 -8.54 4.52
N PHE A 195 12.17 -9.06 5.61
CA PHE A 195 12.03 -8.46 6.95
C PHE A 195 12.51 -7.00 7.00
N ARG A 196 13.54 -6.62 6.22
CA ARG A 196 14.02 -5.23 6.14
C ARG A 196 12.96 -4.34 5.52
N ARG A 197 12.29 -4.80 4.46
CA ARG A 197 11.18 -4.06 3.82
C ARG A 197 10.03 -3.85 4.80
N LEU A 198 9.65 -4.88 5.56
CA LEU A 198 8.61 -4.76 6.59
C LEU A 198 8.97 -3.73 7.68
N MET A 199 10.23 -3.72 8.13
CA MET A 199 10.70 -2.72 9.09
C MET A 199 10.72 -1.31 8.49
N ASN A 200 11.14 -1.16 7.22
CA ASN A 200 11.13 0.11 6.52
C ASN A 200 9.70 0.64 6.35
N MET A 201 8.73 -0.21 6.02
CA MET A 201 7.31 0.18 5.96
C MET A 201 6.84 0.78 7.29
N TRP A 202 7.12 0.08 8.40
CA TRP A 202 6.74 0.55 9.74
C TRP A 202 7.36 1.92 10.05
N GLU A 203 8.67 2.08 9.80
CA GLU A 203 9.35 3.33 10.07
C GLU A 203 8.86 4.48 9.18
N LEU A 204 8.64 4.25 7.88
CA LEU A 204 8.14 5.26 6.96
C LEU A 204 6.75 5.76 7.36
N TYR A 205 5.81 4.85 7.69
CA TYR A 205 4.50 5.26 8.19
C TYR A 205 4.58 5.97 9.54
N ARG A 206 5.47 5.53 10.44
CA ARG A 206 5.68 6.20 11.74
C ARG A 206 6.19 7.62 11.57
N VAL A 207 7.16 7.85 10.68
CA VAL A 207 7.67 9.21 10.40
C VAL A 207 6.59 10.06 9.72
N ALA A 208 5.81 9.50 8.79
CA ALA A 208 4.69 10.21 8.18
C ALA A 208 3.63 10.62 9.22
N LEU A 209 3.32 9.72 10.16
CA LEU A 209 2.42 10.00 11.28
C LEU A 209 2.96 11.15 12.13
N ASN A 210 4.25 11.13 12.49
CA ASN A 210 4.88 12.21 13.27
C ASN A 210 4.79 13.56 12.56
N ASP A 211 4.99 13.60 11.24
CA ASP A 211 4.91 14.82 10.44
C ASP A 211 3.51 15.43 10.45
N ILE A 212 2.48 14.58 10.36
CA ILE A 212 1.08 15.00 10.44
C ILE A 212 0.77 15.50 11.84
N VAL A 213 1.14 14.75 12.90
CA VAL A 213 0.93 15.17 14.29
C VAL A 213 1.57 16.54 14.58
N ALA A 214 2.80 16.75 14.11
CA ALA A 214 3.53 17.99 14.35
C ALA A 214 2.88 19.23 13.69
N ARG A 215 2.07 19.05 12.64
CA ARG A 215 1.42 20.14 11.91
C ARG A 215 -0.07 20.30 12.19
N GLU A 216 -0.77 19.18 12.31
CA GLU A 216 -2.23 19.11 12.36
C GLU A 216 -2.76 18.63 13.72
N GLY A 217 -1.90 18.10 14.60
CA GLY A 217 -2.26 17.60 15.92
C GLY A 217 -2.56 16.10 15.97
N GLU A 218 -2.76 15.57 17.19
CA GLU A 218 -2.94 14.14 17.47
C GLU A 218 -4.31 13.59 17.04
N THR A 219 -5.27 14.45 16.71
CA THR A 219 -6.64 14.07 16.37
C THR A 219 -6.92 14.17 14.87
N SER A 220 -5.94 14.58 14.05
CA SER A 220 -6.19 14.83 12.62
C SER A 220 -6.68 13.57 11.88
N PRO A 221 -7.74 13.68 11.05
CA PRO A 221 -8.19 12.57 10.21
C PRO A 221 -7.13 12.14 9.18
N ALA A 222 -6.14 12.98 8.86
CA ALA A 222 -5.03 12.62 7.99
C ALA A 222 -4.17 11.48 8.56
N LEU A 223 -4.21 11.26 9.88
CA LEU A 223 -3.51 10.16 10.56
C LEU A 223 -4.07 8.77 10.18
N LEU A 224 -5.30 8.68 9.68
CA LEU A 224 -5.92 7.40 9.31
C LEU A 224 -5.14 6.67 8.22
N GLN A 225 -4.58 7.40 7.24
CA GLN A 225 -3.84 6.79 6.14
C GLN A 225 -2.55 6.07 6.62
N PRO A 226 -1.61 6.72 7.34
CA PRO A 226 -0.44 6.02 7.86
C PRO A 226 -0.82 4.94 8.88
N LEU A 227 -1.84 5.15 9.73
CA LEU A 227 -2.27 4.12 10.69
C LEU A 227 -2.77 2.84 10.00
N ARG A 228 -3.54 2.96 8.91
CA ARG A 228 -3.97 1.81 8.11
C ARG A 228 -2.77 1.08 7.48
N GLY A 229 -1.78 1.82 6.99
CA GLY A 229 -0.50 1.27 6.51
C GLY A 229 0.30 0.56 7.61
N MET A 230 0.35 1.12 8.82
CA MET A 230 0.97 0.49 9.99
C MET A 230 0.27 -0.81 10.37
N LEU A 231 -1.06 -0.86 10.32
CA LEU A 231 -1.82 -2.08 10.58
C LEU A 231 -1.52 -3.17 9.54
N GLN A 232 -1.53 -2.82 8.25
CA GLN A 232 -1.11 -3.74 7.18
C GLN A 232 0.29 -4.30 7.45
N THR A 233 1.22 -3.43 7.84
CA THR A 233 2.59 -3.81 8.18
C THR A 233 2.62 -4.80 9.35
N GLN A 234 1.80 -4.61 10.39
CA GLN A 234 1.73 -5.54 11.53
C GLN A 234 1.20 -6.93 11.13
N TYR A 235 0.20 -7.00 10.25
CA TYR A 235 -0.26 -8.28 9.71
C TYR A 235 0.86 -9.01 8.94
N LEU A 236 1.60 -8.30 8.09
CA LEU A 236 2.74 -8.86 7.35
C LEU A 236 3.87 -9.31 8.29
N ILE A 237 4.21 -8.50 9.30
CA ILE A 237 5.23 -8.86 10.32
C ILE A 237 4.80 -10.11 11.10
N SER A 238 3.52 -10.24 11.44
CA SER A 238 2.97 -11.38 12.18
C SER A 238 2.95 -12.69 11.37
N THR A 239 3.01 -12.61 10.04
CA THR A 239 3.04 -13.78 9.13
C THR A 239 4.36 -14.03 8.45
N TYR A 240 5.31 -13.10 8.55
CA TYR A 240 6.64 -13.27 7.98
C TYR A 240 7.26 -14.62 8.40
N GLU A 241 7.53 -15.46 7.41
CA GLU A 241 8.31 -16.68 7.54
C GLU A 241 9.61 -16.45 6.77
N PRO A 242 10.79 -16.65 7.37
CA PRO A 242 12.04 -16.54 6.63
C PRO A 242 12.06 -17.61 5.54
N ASP A 243 12.53 -17.26 4.35
CA ASP A 243 12.76 -18.26 3.32
C ASP A 243 13.81 -19.26 3.83
N SER A 244 13.38 -20.50 4.08
CA SER A 244 14.25 -21.58 4.53
C SER A 244 15.43 -21.86 3.57
N ASN A 245 15.31 -21.45 2.31
CA ASN A 245 16.32 -21.62 1.27
C ASN A 245 17.29 -20.42 1.16
N SER A 246 17.05 -19.35 1.93
CA SER A 246 17.88 -18.14 1.95
C SER A 246 19.19 -18.34 2.75
N GLY A 247 20.05 -19.27 2.30
CA GLY A 247 21.50 -19.24 2.52
C GLY A 247 22.00 -19.10 3.97
N THR A 248 21.28 -19.62 4.97
CA THR A 248 21.75 -19.62 6.37
C THR A 248 22.83 -20.67 6.65
N GLY A 249 23.17 -21.52 5.67
CA GLY A 249 24.35 -22.38 5.69
C GLY A 249 25.61 -21.62 5.28
N PHE A 250 26.65 -21.68 6.10
CA PHE A 250 27.98 -21.03 6.01
C PHE A 250 28.12 -19.64 6.67
N ALA A 251 29.05 -19.55 7.63
CA ALA A 251 29.33 -18.36 8.42
C ALA A 251 30.33 -17.44 7.70
N THR A 252 29.80 -16.45 6.97
CA THR A 252 30.53 -15.24 6.57
C THR A 252 30.25 -14.09 7.54
N GLN A 253 31.07 -13.04 7.53
CA GLN A 253 30.89 -11.86 8.41
C GLN A 253 29.54 -11.16 8.16
N ASP A 254 29.05 -11.14 6.91
CA ASP A 254 27.70 -10.66 6.54
C ASP A 254 26.59 -11.46 7.24
N ASN A 255 26.82 -12.74 7.52
CA ASN A 255 25.86 -13.62 8.20
C ASN A 255 25.70 -13.21 9.69
N VAL A 256 26.73 -12.67 10.35
CA VAL A 256 26.63 -12.23 11.75
C VAL A 256 25.76 -10.98 11.89
N ALA A 257 26.00 -9.96 11.07
CA ALA A 257 25.21 -8.73 11.09
C ALA A 257 23.74 -9.02 10.72
N LEU A 258 23.52 -9.87 9.71
CA LEU A 258 22.19 -10.31 9.31
C LEU A 258 21.47 -11.08 10.43
N ARG A 259 22.16 -12.02 11.11
CA ARG A 259 21.60 -12.74 12.27
C ARG A 259 21.22 -11.79 13.40
N GLN A 260 22.03 -10.78 13.68
CA GLN A 260 21.72 -9.79 14.71
C GLN A 260 20.47 -8.98 14.34
N GLN A 261 20.37 -8.54 13.08
CA GLN A 261 19.18 -7.83 12.59
C GLN A 261 17.92 -8.70 12.64
N LEU A 262 18.03 -9.96 12.23
CA LEU A 262 16.95 -10.95 12.33
C LEU A 262 16.54 -11.19 13.79
N GLY A 263 17.50 -11.29 14.71
CA GLY A 263 17.21 -11.41 16.14
C GLY A 263 16.40 -10.22 16.68
N ARG A 264 16.77 -8.99 16.29
CA ARG A 264 16.00 -7.78 16.64
C ARG A 264 14.59 -7.81 16.01
N PHE A 265 14.48 -8.27 14.77
CA PHE A 265 13.19 -8.43 14.09
C PHE A 265 12.28 -9.42 14.81
N TYR A 266 12.78 -10.58 15.25
CA TYR A 266 11.97 -11.54 16.01
C TYR A 266 11.53 -11.00 17.37
N SER A 267 12.40 -10.27 18.07
CA SER A 267 12.04 -9.57 19.30
C SER A 267 11.00 -8.47 19.08
N TYR A 268 11.00 -7.83 17.91
CA TYR A 268 9.97 -6.87 17.53
C TYR A 268 8.65 -7.59 17.20
N ARG A 269 8.70 -8.68 16.42
CA ARG A 269 7.54 -9.48 16.02
C ARG A 269 6.79 -10.06 17.21
N SER A 270 7.48 -10.45 18.29
CA SER A 270 6.81 -10.95 19.50
C SER A 270 5.87 -9.90 20.15
N GLN A 271 6.10 -8.61 19.89
CA GLN A 271 5.26 -7.50 20.34
C GLN A 271 4.21 -7.08 19.30
N SER A 272 4.13 -7.77 18.16
CA SER A 272 3.23 -7.38 17.06
C SER A 272 1.80 -7.25 17.54
N TYR A 273 1.31 -8.20 18.34
CA TYR A 273 -0.04 -8.18 18.93
C TYR A 273 -0.38 -6.84 19.60
N ASP A 274 0.48 -6.35 20.51
CA ASP A 274 0.21 -5.13 21.26
C ASP A 274 0.31 -3.89 20.37
N LYS A 275 1.26 -3.89 19.41
CA LYS A 275 1.42 -2.81 18.44
C LYS A 275 0.22 -2.70 17.51
N GLY A 276 -0.24 -3.80 16.92
CA GLY A 276 -1.42 -3.82 16.05
C GLY A 276 -2.69 -3.40 16.81
N ARG A 277 -2.84 -3.85 18.06
CA ARG A 277 -3.94 -3.40 18.93
C ARG A 277 -3.87 -1.88 19.17
N ALA A 278 -2.69 -1.33 19.48
CA ALA A 278 -2.52 0.10 19.70
C ALA A 278 -2.86 0.92 18.43
N VAL A 279 -2.43 0.46 17.25
CA VAL A 279 -2.77 1.09 15.97
C VAL A 279 -4.28 1.10 15.73
N ILE A 280 -4.96 -0.03 15.95
CA ILE A 280 -6.41 -0.12 15.74
C ILE A 280 -7.18 0.78 16.72
N LEU A 281 -6.74 0.86 17.97
CA LEU A 281 -7.35 1.77 18.95
C LEU A 281 -7.14 3.25 18.55
N ALA A 282 -5.97 3.62 18.01
CA ALA A 282 -5.76 4.96 17.48
C ALA A 282 -6.69 5.26 16.29
N ILE A 283 -6.89 4.30 15.38
CA ILE A 283 -7.87 4.43 14.29
C ILE A 283 -9.29 4.62 14.86
N TYR A 284 -9.68 3.82 15.85
CA TYR A 284 -10.97 3.93 16.51
C TYR A 284 -11.17 5.31 17.14
N ASP A 285 -10.18 5.83 17.86
CA ASP A 285 -10.26 7.12 18.53
C ASP A 285 -10.44 8.27 17.52
N ILE A 286 -9.65 8.29 16.43
CA ILE A 286 -9.77 9.29 15.36
C ILE A 286 -11.13 9.19 14.64
N GLU A 287 -11.58 7.98 14.30
CA GLU A 287 -12.89 7.77 13.67
C GLU A 287 -14.06 8.19 14.58
N HIS A 288 -13.90 8.07 15.90
CA HIS A 288 -14.90 8.48 16.87
C HIS A 288 -14.97 10.00 17.04
N GLU A 289 -13.82 10.68 16.98
CA GLU A 289 -13.74 12.15 17.04
C GLU A 289 -14.17 12.81 15.73
N HIS A 290 -14.03 12.11 14.60
CA HIS A 290 -14.39 12.56 13.25
C HIS A 290 -15.41 11.65 12.55
N PRO A 291 -16.67 11.59 13.02
CA PRO A 291 -17.70 10.71 12.45
C PRO A 291 -17.96 10.91 10.95
N GLU A 292 -17.71 12.12 10.43
CA GLU A 292 -17.83 12.50 9.02
C GLU A 292 -16.81 11.81 8.12
N VAL A 293 -15.63 11.49 8.65
CA VAL A 293 -14.58 10.74 7.94
C VAL A 293 -14.76 9.23 8.16
N ALA A 294 -15.38 8.86 9.29
CA ALA A 294 -15.75 7.49 9.63
C ALA A 294 -17.01 7.01 8.88
N THR A 295 -16.91 7.01 7.55
CA THR A 295 -17.94 6.48 6.64
C THR A 295 -18.32 5.03 6.96
N ASP A 296 -17.37 4.25 7.49
CA ASP A 296 -17.50 2.79 7.62
C ASP A 296 -17.24 2.19 9.01
N SER A 297 -17.09 3.00 10.08
CA SER A 297 -16.81 2.58 11.49
C SER A 297 -16.40 1.10 11.65
N ASN A 298 -15.22 0.77 11.12
CA ASN A 298 -14.73 -0.61 10.98
C ASN A 298 -13.70 -0.95 12.05
N ALA A 299 -13.22 0.03 12.82
CA ALA A 299 -12.11 -0.16 13.76
C ALA A 299 -12.38 -1.26 14.82
N LEU A 300 -13.61 -1.39 15.32
CA LEU A 300 -13.96 -2.49 16.25
C LEU A 300 -13.99 -3.86 15.58
N VAL A 301 -14.41 -3.94 14.32
CA VAL A 301 -14.34 -5.17 13.52
C VAL A 301 -12.88 -5.52 13.21
N MET A 302 -12.06 -4.54 12.84
CA MET A 302 -10.61 -4.68 12.67
C MET A 302 -9.92 -5.16 13.97
N LEU A 303 -10.39 -4.69 15.13
CA LEU A 303 -9.93 -5.15 16.44
C LEU A 303 -10.32 -6.60 16.70
N GLY A 304 -11.56 -6.96 16.36
CA GLY A 304 -12.05 -8.34 16.40
C GLY A 304 -11.22 -9.27 15.52
N ASP A 305 -10.92 -8.86 14.29
CA ASP A 305 -10.08 -9.61 13.35
C ASP A 305 -8.68 -9.80 13.91
N TRP A 306 -8.08 -8.74 14.45
CA TRP A 306 -6.74 -8.76 15.01
C TRP A 306 -6.63 -9.69 16.23
N HIS A 307 -7.65 -9.67 17.10
CA HIS A 307 -7.75 -10.60 18.21
C HIS A 307 -7.89 -12.05 17.73
N LEU A 308 -8.77 -12.31 16.76
CA LEU A 308 -8.99 -13.64 16.21
C LEU A 308 -7.73 -14.17 15.48
N TRP A 309 -7.03 -13.29 14.78
CA TRP A 309 -5.77 -13.57 14.11
C TRP A 309 -4.70 -14.07 15.09
N HIS A 310 -4.67 -13.53 16.31
CA HIS A 310 -3.78 -13.94 17.40
C HIS A 310 -4.40 -14.98 18.35
N ASP A 311 -5.46 -15.66 17.94
CA ASP A 311 -6.16 -16.71 18.69
C ASP A 311 -6.78 -16.24 20.03
N LYS A 312 -6.96 -14.93 20.22
CA LYS A 312 -7.63 -14.32 21.39
C LYS A 312 -9.14 -14.23 21.18
N ARG A 313 -9.78 -15.39 21.12
CA ARG A 313 -11.20 -15.54 20.73
C ARG A 313 -12.18 -14.74 21.58
N ASP A 314 -12.07 -14.77 22.91
CA ASP A 314 -13.03 -14.06 23.77
C ASP A 314 -12.97 -12.54 23.56
N ALA A 315 -11.76 -12.00 23.39
CA ALA A 315 -11.56 -10.59 23.05
C ALA A 315 -12.09 -10.27 21.64
N ALA A 316 -11.93 -11.18 20.68
CA ALA A 316 -12.49 -11.03 19.34
C ALA A 316 -14.02 -10.93 19.37
N TRP A 317 -14.68 -11.89 20.04
CA TRP A 317 -16.14 -11.91 20.19
C TRP A 317 -16.66 -10.66 20.88
N GLN A 318 -15.97 -10.20 21.92
CA GLN A 318 -16.33 -8.94 22.56
C GLN A 318 -16.23 -7.76 21.60
N ALA A 319 -15.15 -7.64 20.83
CA ALA A 319 -14.97 -6.55 19.88
C ALA A 319 -16.06 -6.53 18.78
N TYR A 320 -16.48 -7.70 18.26
CA TYR A 320 -17.59 -7.76 17.30
C TYR A 320 -18.95 -7.44 17.93
N ARG A 321 -19.17 -7.82 19.20
CA ARG A 321 -20.39 -7.40 19.94
C ARG A 321 -20.41 -5.89 20.17
N ASP A 322 -19.26 -5.31 20.53
CA ASP A 322 -19.12 -3.87 20.69
C ASP A 322 -19.38 -3.15 19.35
N ALA A 323 -18.89 -3.70 18.23
CA ALA A 323 -19.16 -3.18 16.89
C ALA A 323 -20.66 -3.23 16.55
N ALA A 324 -21.32 -4.37 16.78
CA ALA A 324 -22.75 -4.53 16.53
C ALA A 324 -23.60 -3.58 17.40
N ALA A 325 -23.23 -3.38 18.67
CA ALA A 325 -23.88 -2.44 19.56
C ALA A 325 -23.72 -0.98 19.09
N GLN A 326 -22.55 -0.61 18.57
CA GLN A 326 -22.31 0.73 18.02
C GLN A 326 -23.13 0.98 16.74
N LEU A 327 -23.30 -0.04 15.89
CA LEU A 327 -24.12 0.06 14.68
C LEU A 327 -25.62 0.20 14.98
N ALA A 328 -26.13 -0.44 16.04
CA ALA A 328 -27.55 -0.49 16.36
C ALA A 328 -28.23 0.89 16.53
N GLY A 329 -27.46 1.95 16.82
CA GLY A 329 -27.96 3.33 16.94
C GLY A 329 -28.01 4.13 15.64
N ARG A 330 -27.55 3.59 14.50
CA ARG A 330 -27.48 4.30 13.23
C ARG A 330 -28.68 4.00 12.33
N ALA A 331 -29.03 4.96 11.46
CA ALA A 331 -30.13 4.78 10.50
C ALA A 331 -29.87 3.67 9.47
N ASP A 332 -28.61 3.37 9.18
CA ASP A 332 -28.12 2.36 8.24
C ASP A 332 -27.68 1.05 8.92
N ALA A 333 -28.04 0.85 10.21
CA ALA A 333 -27.58 -0.27 11.04
C ALA A 333 -27.72 -1.64 10.36
N ALA A 334 -28.86 -1.91 9.73
CA ALA A 334 -29.12 -3.20 9.07
C ALA A 334 -28.17 -3.45 7.89
N THR A 335 -28.00 -2.45 7.02
CA THR A 335 -27.10 -2.51 5.86
C THR A 335 -25.64 -2.64 6.30
N ALA A 336 -25.23 -1.89 7.31
CA ALA A 336 -23.87 -1.94 7.85
C ALA A 336 -23.57 -3.29 8.51
N ALA A 337 -24.50 -3.83 9.31
CA ALA A 337 -24.36 -5.15 9.92
C ALA A 337 -24.29 -6.26 8.88
N GLN A 338 -25.12 -6.20 7.84
CA GLN A 338 -25.10 -7.15 6.73
C GLN A 338 -23.74 -7.16 6.03
N ARG A 339 -23.21 -5.98 5.71
CA ARG A 339 -21.92 -5.84 5.04
C ARG A 339 -20.74 -6.34 5.87
N LEU A 340 -20.73 -6.07 7.19
CA LEU A 340 -19.56 -6.29 8.04
C LEU A 340 -19.53 -7.68 8.70
N LEU A 341 -20.69 -8.26 9.01
CA LEU A 341 -20.81 -9.42 9.89
C LEU A 341 -21.69 -10.56 9.36
N ASP A 342 -22.47 -10.37 8.30
CA ASP A 342 -23.40 -11.40 7.80
C ASP A 342 -22.77 -12.40 6.81
N ALA A 343 -21.53 -12.19 6.40
CA ALA A 343 -20.77 -13.14 5.57
C ALA A 343 -19.41 -13.45 6.19
N PRO A 344 -18.92 -14.70 6.08
CA PRO A 344 -17.55 -15.01 6.48
C PRO A 344 -16.51 -14.26 5.63
N ALA A 345 -15.54 -13.64 6.29
CA ALA A 345 -14.45 -12.89 5.65
C ALA A 345 -13.10 -13.55 5.94
N ALA A 346 -12.26 -13.70 4.91
CA ALA A 346 -10.92 -14.25 5.06
C ALA A 346 -9.98 -13.23 5.72
N LEU A 347 -9.18 -13.64 6.71
CA LEU A 347 -8.31 -12.75 7.47
C LEU A 347 -6.84 -12.85 7.02
N PRO A 348 -6.11 -11.72 6.89
CA PRO A 348 -6.61 -10.36 7.05
C PRO A 348 -7.55 -9.93 5.92
N ASP A 349 -8.66 -9.29 6.28
CA ASP A 349 -9.59 -8.69 5.33
C ASP A 349 -9.17 -7.24 5.01
N ILE A 350 -7.96 -7.10 4.45
CA ILE A 350 -7.38 -5.80 4.10
C ILE A 350 -6.87 -5.86 2.67
N ASP A 351 -7.32 -4.91 1.86
CA ASP A 351 -6.92 -4.78 0.46
C ASP A 351 -5.40 -4.75 0.31
N GLY A 352 -4.92 -5.44 -0.72
CA GLY A 352 -3.50 -5.59 -1.01
C GLY A 352 -2.78 -6.69 -0.20
N ILE A 353 -3.33 -7.18 0.92
CA ILE A 353 -2.72 -8.27 1.72
C ILE A 353 -3.67 -9.44 2.01
N ARG A 354 -4.82 -9.51 1.31
CA ARG A 354 -5.77 -10.62 1.46
C ARG A 354 -5.10 -11.94 1.10
N PRO A 355 -5.32 -13.00 1.90
CA PRO A 355 -4.67 -14.30 1.70
C PRO A 355 -5.29 -15.11 0.58
N LEU A 356 -6.41 -14.71 -0.01
CA LEU A 356 -7.11 -15.46 -1.05
C LEU A 356 -7.39 -14.55 -2.24
N PRO A 357 -7.36 -15.08 -3.47
CA PRO A 357 -7.85 -14.33 -4.62
C PRO A 357 -9.32 -13.93 -4.40
N PRO A 358 -9.74 -12.77 -4.93
CA PRO A 358 -11.14 -12.38 -4.85
C PRO A 358 -12.02 -13.41 -5.56
N PRO A 359 -13.20 -13.75 -5.01
CA PRO A 359 -14.14 -14.59 -5.73
C PRO A 359 -14.63 -13.87 -6.99
N VAL A 360 -14.84 -14.63 -8.06
CA VAL A 360 -15.37 -14.15 -9.34
C VAL A 360 -16.77 -14.73 -9.58
N PRO A 361 -17.57 -14.17 -10.51
CA PRO A 361 -18.78 -14.85 -10.98
C PRO A 361 -18.46 -16.27 -11.45
N GLU A 362 -19.38 -17.21 -11.25
CA GLU A 362 -19.17 -18.63 -11.59
C GLU A 362 -18.77 -18.85 -13.05
N GLN A 363 -19.23 -17.99 -13.96
CA GLN A 363 -18.92 -18.06 -15.39
C GLN A 363 -17.48 -17.65 -15.74
N GLN A 364 -16.79 -16.96 -14.83
CA GLN A 364 -15.44 -16.43 -15.02
C GLN A 364 -14.39 -17.23 -14.23
N GLY A 365 -14.81 -18.12 -13.33
CA GLY A 365 -13.90 -18.94 -12.54
C GLY A 365 -13.51 -20.23 -13.25
N ASN A 366 -12.26 -20.62 -13.11
CA ASN A 366 -11.76 -21.95 -13.52
C ASN A 366 -11.73 -22.96 -12.36
N VAL A 367 -12.03 -22.52 -11.13
CA VAL A 367 -12.17 -23.40 -9.97
C VAL A 367 -13.40 -23.03 -9.16
N LEU A 368 -14.25 -24.01 -8.89
CA LEU A 368 -15.49 -23.87 -8.12
C LEU A 368 -15.38 -24.69 -6.83
N LEU A 369 -15.41 -24.02 -5.68
CA LEU A 369 -15.26 -24.66 -4.37
C LEU A 369 -16.50 -24.47 -3.51
N ALA A 370 -16.98 -25.56 -2.92
CA ALA A 370 -17.99 -25.55 -1.88
C ALA A 370 -17.32 -25.74 -0.51
N PHE A 371 -17.66 -24.90 0.46
CA PHE A 371 -17.18 -25.05 1.83
C PHE A 371 -18.05 -24.33 2.86
N GLY A 372 -17.94 -24.75 4.12
CA GLY A 372 -18.47 -24.03 5.27
C GLY A 372 -17.38 -23.29 6.06
N VAL A 373 -17.81 -22.36 6.91
CA VAL A 373 -16.97 -21.74 7.94
C VAL A 373 -17.67 -21.94 9.28
N ASN A 374 -17.01 -22.62 10.22
CA ASN A 374 -17.58 -22.85 11.54
C ASN A 374 -17.48 -21.61 12.44
N GLU A 375 -18.10 -21.68 13.62
CA GLU A 375 -18.14 -20.61 14.64
C GLU A 375 -16.73 -20.20 15.12
N ARG A 376 -15.71 -21.05 14.92
CA ARG A 376 -14.31 -20.78 15.25
C ARG A 376 -13.54 -20.13 14.09
N GLY A 377 -14.19 -19.83 12.98
CA GLY A 377 -13.53 -19.24 11.81
C GLY A 377 -12.67 -20.23 11.03
N ARG A 378 -12.96 -21.53 11.11
CA ARG A 378 -12.25 -22.59 10.37
C ARG A 378 -13.09 -23.13 9.23
N VAL A 379 -12.44 -23.38 8.10
CA VAL A 379 -13.03 -24.01 6.92
C VAL A 379 -13.40 -25.46 7.25
N VAL A 380 -14.62 -25.86 6.91
CA VAL A 380 -15.16 -27.22 7.05
C VAL A 380 -15.84 -27.64 5.74
N ASP A 381 -16.01 -28.94 5.52
CA ASP A 381 -16.74 -29.49 4.37
C ASP A 381 -16.26 -28.93 3.01
N LEU A 382 -14.93 -28.81 2.85
CA LEU A 382 -14.32 -28.24 1.65
C LEU A 382 -14.22 -29.28 0.53
N GLU A 383 -14.95 -29.01 -0.54
CA GLU A 383 -15.08 -29.85 -1.73
C GLU A 383 -14.89 -29.00 -3.01
N ARG A 384 -14.41 -29.63 -4.08
CA ARG A 384 -14.34 -29.05 -5.41
C ARG A 384 -15.55 -29.53 -6.21
N LEU A 385 -16.21 -28.62 -6.92
CA LEU A 385 -17.44 -28.88 -7.65
C LEU A 385 -17.27 -28.87 -9.18
N ASP A 386 -16.15 -28.36 -9.68
CA ASP A 386 -15.83 -28.35 -11.11
C ASP A 386 -15.00 -29.58 -11.53
N ASP A 387 -15.15 -29.95 -12.81
CA ASP A 387 -14.45 -31.08 -13.45
C ASP A 387 -13.28 -30.60 -14.34
N ASP A 388 -12.70 -29.43 -14.08
CA ASP A 388 -11.60 -28.88 -14.91
C ASP A 388 -10.23 -29.46 -14.50
N ASP A 389 -9.87 -30.60 -15.08
CA ASP A 389 -8.58 -31.26 -14.82
C ASP A 389 -7.36 -30.37 -15.12
N ALA A 390 -7.48 -29.37 -16.02
CA ALA A 390 -6.37 -28.48 -16.36
C ALA A 390 -5.92 -27.61 -15.17
N SER A 391 -6.84 -27.34 -14.25
CA SER A 391 -6.63 -26.47 -13.09
C SER A 391 -6.25 -27.22 -11.81
N ASP A 392 -6.09 -28.55 -11.86
CA ASP A 392 -5.86 -29.43 -10.69
C ASP A 392 -4.76 -28.97 -9.74
N GLY A 393 -3.59 -28.63 -10.27
CA GLY A 393 -2.44 -28.21 -9.46
C GLY A 393 -2.72 -26.92 -8.69
N GLY A 394 -3.36 -25.96 -9.37
CA GLY A 394 -3.75 -24.67 -8.82
C GLY A 394 -4.91 -24.80 -7.83
N ALA A 395 -5.94 -25.57 -8.17
CA ALA A 395 -7.08 -25.88 -7.29
C ALA A 395 -6.61 -26.51 -5.97
N ASN A 396 -5.73 -27.52 -6.04
CA ASN A 396 -5.16 -28.15 -4.85
C ASN A 396 -4.32 -27.17 -4.00
N ARG A 397 -3.61 -26.23 -4.62
CA ARG A 397 -2.89 -25.17 -3.90
C ARG A 397 -3.86 -24.23 -3.19
N LEU A 398 -4.90 -23.77 -3.89
CA LEU A 398 -5.95 -22.91 -3.35
C LEU A 398 -6.71 -23.59 -2.20
N MET A 399 -7.10 -24.86 -2.34
CA MET A 399 -7.75 -25.62 -1.26
C MET A 399 -6.86 -25.75 -0.02
N ARG A 400 -5.54 -25.95 -0.17
CA ARG A 400 -4.60 -25.94 0.96
C ARG A 400 -4.51 -24.57 1.63
N GLN A 401 -4.53 -23.50 0.84
CA GLN A 401 -4.52 -22.12 1.32
C GLN A 401 -5.82 -21.78 2.07
N LEU A 402 -6.98 -22.17 1.54
CA LEU A 402 -8.28 -22.06 2.21
C LEU A 402 -8.30 -22.75 3.58
N ARG A 403 -7.82 -24.00 3.66
CA ARG A 403 -7.76 -24.75 4.94
C ARG A 403 -6.89 -24.06 6.00
N ARG A 404 -5.83 -23.36 5.59
CA ARG A 404 -4.91 -22.62 6.48
C ARG A 404 -5.43 -21.24 6.86
N THR A 405 -6.25 -20.64 6.01
CA THR A 405 -6.79 -19.29 6.20
C THR A 405 -7.72 -19.24 7.41
N LYS A 406 -7.54 -18.23 8.26
CA LYS A 406 -8.50 -17.92 9.33
C LYS A 406 -9.61 -17.06 8.75
N PHE A 407 -10.85 -17.32 9.15
CA PHE A 407 -12.00 -16.52 8.73
C PHE A 407 -12.63 -15.81 9.93
N ARG A 408 -13.08 -14.57 9.75
CA ARG A 408 -14.15 -14.01 10.58
C ARG A 408 -15.41 -14.83 10.30
N PRO A 409 -16.03 -15.48 11.29
CA PRO A 409 -17.30 -16.18 11.08
C PRO A 409 -18.43 -15.18 10.86
N ARG A 410 -19.56 -15.68 10.38
CA ARG A 410 -20.81 -14.92 10.38
C ARG A 410 -21.30 -14.69 11.81
N PHE A 411 -21.89 -13.54 12.10
CA PHE A 411 -22.53 -13.27 13.39
C PHE A 411 -24.02 -13.05 13.22
N ALA A 412 -24.82 -13.59 14.15
CA ALA A 412 -26.18 -13.13 14.36
C ALA A 412 -26.44 -12.95 15.86
N ALA A 413 -27.17 -11.89 16.20
CA ALA A 413 -27.42 -11.49 17.60
C ALA A 413 -26.15 -11.40 18.47
N GLY A 414 -25.00 -11.05 17.86
CA GLY A 414 -23.73 -10.90 18.57
C GLY A 414 -22.96 -12.19 18.85
N GLU A 415 -23.45 -13.34 18.38
CA GLU A 415 -22.79 -14.64 18.53
C GLU A 415 -22.31 -15.18 17.16
N PRO A 416 -21.14 -15.86 17.11
CA PRO A 416 -20.64 -16.46 15.89
C PRO A 416 -21.49 -17.67 15.50
N ILE A 417 -21.81 -17.80 14.22
CA ILE A 417 -22.65 -18.87 13.68
C ILE A 417 -21.95 -19.55 12.51
N GLN A 418 -22.08 -20.88 12.44
CA GLN A 418 -21.60 -21.66 11.31
C GLN A 418 -22.32 -21.24 10.01
N THR A 419 -21.53 -21.00 8.96
CA THR A 419 -22.00 -20.91 7.58
C THR A 419 -21.74 -22.25 6.89
N ARG A 420 -22.72 -22.79 6.17
CA ARG A 420 -22.64 -24.10 5.50
C ARG A 420 -22.82 -23.94 4.00
N GLY A 421 -22.15 -24.79 3.23
CA GLY A 421 -22.40 -24.96 1.79
C GLY A 421 -22.23 -23.68 0.96
N MET A 422 -21.30 -22.80 1.34
CA MET A 422 -20.99 -21.61 0.54
C MET A 422 -20.23 -22.05 -0.71
N VAL A 423 -20.69 -21.62 -1.88
CA VAL A 423 -20.03 -21.86 -3.16
C VAL A 423 -19.29 -20.60 -3.57
N ARG A 424 -18.01 -20.72 -3.95
CA ARG A 424 -17.20 -19.62 -4.49
C ARG A 424 -16.42 -20.09 -5.72
N ALA A 425 -16.50 -19.28 -6.76
CA ALA A 425 -15.67 -19.42 -7.95
C ALA A 425 -14.43 -18.54 -7.86
N TYR A 426 -13.31 -19.03 -8.37
CA TYR A 426 -12.03 -18.34 -8.40
C TYR A 426 -11.43 -18.44 -9.80
N ASP A 427 -10.82 -17.33 -10.25
CA ASP A 427 -9.92 -17.33 -11.41
C ASP A 427 -8.48 -17.44 -10.88
N ILE A 428 -7.90 -18.63 -11.03
CA ILE A 428 -6.50 -18.89 -10.68
C ILE A 428 -5.68 -18.93 -11.98
N ARG A 429 -4.90 -17.87 -12.21
CA ARG A 429 -3.98 -17.77 -13.35
C ARG A 429 -2.67 -18.51 -13.12
#